data_AF-A0A0G1QXA7-F1
#
_entry.id   AF-A0A0G1QXA7-F1
#
_cell.length_a   1.000
_cell.length_b   1.000
_cell.length_c   1.000
_cell.angle_alpha   90.00
_cell.angle_beta   90.00
_cell.angle_gamma   90.00
#
_symmetry.space_group_name_H-M   'P 1'
#
loop_
_entity.id
_entity.type
_entity.pdbx_description
1 polymer ?
#
loop_
_entity_poly.entity_id
_entity_poly.type
_entity_poly.pdbx_seq_one_letter_code
_entity_poly.pdbx_strand_id
1 'polypeptide(L)' 'MRKLNKTGIRNIQQSGGSYYITLPIEIVRSFRWKERQKVVVKKIRGGIQVKDWKK' A
#
# COMPACT_ATOMS: atom_id res chain seq x y z
N MET A 1 -2.71 -14.17 -24.35
CA MET A 1 -3.74 -14.28 -23.29
C MET A 1 -3.14 -14.97 -22.06
N ARG A 2 -3.23 -14.30 -20.90
CA ARG A 2 -3.19 -14.80 -19.49
C ARG A 2 -1.86 -15.28 -18.84
N LYS A 3 -1.38 -14.47 -17.86
CA LYS A 3 -1.20 -14.87 -16.44
C LYS A 3 -0.95 -13.63 -15.53
N LEU A 4 -1.99 -12.87 -15.23
CA LEU A 4 -1.98 -11.86 -14.15
C LEU A 4 -2.45 -12.52 -12.83
N ASN A 5 -1.70 -13.51 -12.33
CA ASN A 5 -2.01 -14.18 -11.06
C ASN A 5 -1.07 -13.74 -9.92
N LYS A 6 -0.44 -12.56 -10.02
CA LYS A 6 0.44 -11.97 -8.98
C LYS A 6 0.18 -10.47 -8.77
N THR A 7 -1.05 -10.01 -8.96
CA THR A 7 -1.37 -8.57 -8.94
C THR A 7 -1.10 -7.90 -7.58
N GLY A 8 -1.11 -8.65 -6.47
CA GLY A 8 -0.88 -8.12 -5.12
C GLY A 8 0.49 -8.36 -4.48
N ILE A 9 1.38 -9.16 -5.06
CA ILE A 9 2.70 -9.43 -4.47
C ILE A 9 3.69 -8.36 -4.92
N ARG A 10 4.34 -7.69 -3.98
CA ARG A 10 5.30 -6.60 -4.23
C ARG A 10 6.52 -6.74 -3.35
N ASN A 11 7.67 -6.34 -3.88
CA ASN A 11 8.89 -6.21 -3.09
C ASN A 11 8.81 -4.96 -2.21
N ILE A 12 9.36 -5.06 -1.00
CA ILE A 12 9.58 -3.90 -0.15
C ILE A 12 10.85 -3.21 -0.65
N GLN A 13 10.78 -1.89 -0.83
CA GLN A 13 11.92 -1.05 -1.18
C GLN A 13 12.35 -0.25 0.05
N GLN A 14 13.62 0.15 0.09
CA GLN A 14 14.19 0.92 1.19
C GLN A 14 14.88 2.17 0.66
N SER A 15 14.66 3.30 1.33
CA SER A 15 15.39 4.54 1.09
C SER A 15 15.43 5.37 2.37
N GLY A 16 16.58 5.96 2.70
CA GLY A 16 16.72 6.87 3.86
C GLY A 16 16.24 6.30 5.19
N GLY A 17 16.46 5.01 5.45
CA GLY A 17 16.00 4.33 6.66
C GLY A 17 14.51 3.98 6.69
N SER A 18 13.75 4.36 5.66
CA SER A 18 12.32 4.05 5.53
C SER A 18 12.09 2.94 4.51
N TYR A 19 11.07 2.13 4.77
CA TYR A 19 10.62 1.10 3.86
C TYR A 19 9.28 1.48 3.24
N TYR A 20 9.11 1.18 1.95
CA TYR A 20 7.87 1.45 1.23
C TYR A 20 7.54 0.31 0.27
N ILE A 21 6.24 0.18 -0.02
CA ILE A 21 5.71 -0.75 -1.01
C ILE A 21 4.96 0.03 -2.07
N THR A 22 5.05 -0.43 -3.31
CA THR A 22 4.23 0.12 -4.39
C THR A 22 2.83 -0.50 -4.31
N LEU A 23 1.82 0.31 -4.02
CA LEU A 23 0.44 -0.14 -4.06
C LEU A 23 -0.03 -0.23 -5.53
N PRO A 24 -0.69 -1.33 -5.94
CA PRO A 24 -1.37 -1.40 -7.23
C PRO A 24 -2.34 -0.22 -7.42
N ILE A 25 -2.37 0.34 -8.63
CA ILE A 25 -3.15 1.55 -8.94
C ILE A 25 -4.65 1.33 -8.74
N GLU A 26 -5.14 0.10 -8.93
CA GLU A 26 -6.54 -0.27 -8.73
C GLU A 26 -6.98 -0.09 -7.28
N ILE A 27 -6.09 -0.42 -6.33
CA ILE A 27 -6.34 -0.25 -4.89
C ILE A 27 -6.34 1.23 -4.53
N VAL A 28 -5.37 2.00 -5.02
CA VAL A 28 -5.30 3.45 -4.76
C VAL A 28 -6.55 4.16 -5.30
N ARG A 29 -7.01 3.77 -6.50
CA ARG A 29 -8.23 4.32 -7.12
C ARG A 29 -9.50 3.93 -6.39
N SER A 30 -9.62 2.68 -5.91
CA SER A 30 -10.82 2.25 -5.18
C SER A 30 -11.03 3.01 -3.87
N PHE A 31 -9.94 3.35 -3.17
CA PHE A 31 -9.99 4.20 -1.98
C PHE A 31 -10.01 5.70 -2.30
N ARG A 32 -9.87 6.11 -3.57
CA ARG A 32 -9.73 7.51 -4.00
C ARG A 32 -8.59 8.25 -3.30
N TRP A 33 -7.54 7.52 -2.98
CA TRP A 33 -6.36 8.05 -2.32
C TRP A 33 -5.61 9.01 -3.23
N LYS A 34 -5.15 10.13 -2.66
CA LYS A 34 -4.36 11.15 -3.37
C LYS A 34 -2.89 11.07 -2.96
N GLU A 35 -2.02 11.55 -3.84
CA GLU A 35 -0.61 11.71 -3.51
C GLU A 35 -0.46 12.61 -2.27
N ARG A 36 0.54 12.32 -1.42
CA ARG A 36 0.90 13.10 -0.22
C ARG A 36 -0.20 13.20 0.86
N GLN A 37 -1.28 12.44 0.75
CA GLN A 37 -2.28 12.38 1.82
C GLN A 37 -1.74 11.63 3.05
N LYS A 38 -2.34 11.89 4.21
CA LYS A 38 -2.00 11.20 5.46
C LYS A 38 -2.81 9.90 5.60
N VAL A 39 -2.14 8.86 6.09
CA VAL A 39 -2.73 7.56 6.42
C VAL A 39 -2.23 7.09 7.78
N VAL A 40 -3.00 6.23 8.44
CA VAL A 40 -2.61 5.57 9.69
C VAL A 40 -2.10 4.18 9.36
N VAL A 41 -0.91 3.84 9.85
CA VAL A 41 -0.30 2.50 9.72
C VAL A 41 -0.33 1.82 11.07
N LYS A 42 -0.90 0.61 11.15
CA LYS A 42 -0.96 -0.19 12.37
C LYS A 42 -0.43 -1.60 12.11
N LYS A 43 0.43 -2.10 13.00
CA LYS A 43 0.86 -3.50 12.99
C LYS A 43 -0.30 -4.41 13.42
N ILE A 44 -0.51 -5.49 12.67
CA ILE A 44 -1.47 -6.55 12.99
C ILE A 44 -0.76 -7.90 12.94
N ARG A 45 -1.41 -8.97 13.42
CA ARG A 45 -0.84 -10.32 13.30
C ARG A 45 -0.69 -10.67 11.82
N GLY A 46 0.53 -10.97 11.39
CA GLY A 46 0.83 -11.35 10.01
C GLY A 46 0.93 -10.20 9.01
N GLY A 47 0.92 -8.93 9.43
CA GLY A 47 1.10 -7.82 8.49
C GLY A 47 0.90 -6.41 9.05
N ILE A 48 0.57 -5.49 8.15
CA ILE A 48 0.23 -4.10 8.46
C ILE A 48 -1.14 -3.76 7.90
N GLN A 49 -1.87 -2.90 8.60
CA GLN A 49 -3.10 -2.31 8.14
C GLN A 49 -2.87 -0.82 7.88
N VAL A 50 -3.28 -0.34 6.70
CA VAL A 50 -3.22 1.08 6.32
C VAL A 50 -4.65 1.59 6.17
N LYS A 51 -5.00 2.69 6.83
CA LYS A 51 -6.32 3.33 6.77
C LYS A 51 -6.20 4.82 6.51
N ASP A 52 -7.24 5.41 5.95
CA ASP A 52 -7.38 6.87 5.88
C ASP A 52 -7.24 7.49 7.26
N TRP A 53 -6.47 8.58 7.33
CA TRP A 53 -6.41 9.39 8.54
C TRP A 53 -7.65 10.29 8.60
N LYS A 54 -8.68 9.79 9.30
CA LYS A 54 -9.85 10.59 9.64
C LYS A 54 -9.50 11.42 10.88
N LYS A 55 -9.67 12.74 10.76
CA LYS A 55 -9.59 13.67 11.88
C LYS A 55 -10.76 13.43 12.83
#